data_AF-A0A1I7YA59-F1
#
_entry.id   AF-A0A1I7YA59-F1
#
_cell.length_a   1.000
_cell.length_b   1.000
_cell.length_c   1.000
_cell.angle_alpha   90.00
_cell.angle_beta   90.00
_cell.angle_gamma   90.00
#
_symmetry.space_group_name_H-M   'P 1'
#
loop_
_entity.id
_entity.type
_entity.pdbx_description
1 polymer ?
#
loop_
_entity_poly.entity_id
_entity_poly.type
_entity_poly.pdbx_seq_one_letter_code
_entity_poly.pdbx_strand_id
1 'polypeptide(L)'
;PDESLTGGAFFSDQQIDSQFVEMLVQVCTGMLKARRKMGEDKYPGDAFAQRDVSFVRSEEIAAYIRSKGVSKVELSVSDIESVLNVAVLDGLIEKRPDGAFRAATVNRPTTALACSPCIHCPLIAECRPDHVVSPETCEYFQNWLDF
;
A
#
# COMPACT_ATOMS: atom_id res chain seq x y z
N PRO A 1 -12.11 -18.09 -21.01
CA PRO A 1 -12.46 -18.89 -19.80
C PRO A 1 -13.08 -17.95 -18.77
N ASP A 2 -14.14 -18.37 -18.08
CA ASP A 2 -14.84 -17.51 -17.12
C ASP A 2 -13.98 -17.34 -15.84
N GLU A 3 -13.71 -16.11 -15.43
CA GLU A 3 -12.83 -15.80 -14.27
C GLU A 3 -13.38 -16.39 -12.96
N SER A 4 -14.70 -16.52 -12.87
CA SER A 4 -15.38 -17.15 -11.73
C SER A 4 -14.99 -18.62 -11.54
N LEU A 5 -14.51 -19.28 -12.61
CA LEU A 5 -14.12 -20.70 -12.60
C LEU A 5 -12.61 -20.91 -12.42
N THR A 6 -11.77 -19.93 -12.78
CA THR A 6 -10.30 -20.06 -12.71
C THR A 6 -9.65 -19.20 -11.63
N GLY A 7 -10.42 -18.34 -10.94
CA GLY A 7 -9.92 -17.42 -9.91
C GLY A 7 -9.36 -16.10 -10.47
N GLY A 8 -9.07 -16.02 -11.77
CA GLY A 8 -8.49 -14.82 -12.41
C GLY A 8 -6.96 -14.81 -12.38
N ALA A 9 -6.35 -13.67 -12.77
CA ALA A 9 -4.90 -13.58 -13.04
C ALA A 9 -3.98 -13.73 -11.81
N PHE A 10 -4.53 -13.72 -10.60
CA PHE A 10 -3.78 -13.73 -9.34
C PHE A 10 -3.82 -15.07 -8.60
N PHE A 11 -4.41 -16.11 -9.21
CA PHE A 11 -4.57 -17.42 -8.59
C PHE A 11 -3.66 -18.46 -9.23
N SER A 12 -2.90 -19.17 -8.40
CA SER A 12 -2.17 -20.40 -8.76
C SER A 12 -2.55 -21.48 -7.75
N ASP A 13 -2.82 -22.70 -8.21
CA ASP A 13 -3.19 -23.85 -7.36
C ASP A 13 -4.34 -23.55 -6.35
N GLN A 14 -5.33 -22.75 -6.77
CA GLN A 14 -6.47 -22.31 -5.94
C GLN A 14 -6.10 -21.39 -4.76
N GLN A 15 -4.90 -20.80 -4.77
CA GLN A 15 -4.45 -19.79 -3.79
C GLN A 15 -4.10 -18.48 -4.48
N ILE A 16 -4.36 -17.36 -3.80
CA ILE A 16 -3.92 -16.03 -4.23
C ILE A 16 -2.40 -15.94 -4.04
N ASP A 17 -1.67 -15.58 -5.08
CA ASP A 17 -0.24 -15.29 -4.98
C ASP A 17 -0.03 -13.90 -4.37
N SER A 18 -0.01 -13.83 -3.04
CA SER A 18 0.14 -12.58 -2.29
C SER A 18 1.48 -11.90 -2.57
N GLN A 19 2.55 -12.66 -2.77
CA GLN A 19 3.88 -12.12 -3.09
C GLN A 19 3.87 -11.43 -4.44
N PHE A 20 3.19 -12.02 -5.43
CA PHE A 20 3.03 -11.40 -6.74
C PHE A 20 2.20 -10.11 -6.67
N VAL A 21 1.09 -10.10 -5.93
CA VAL A 21 0.28 -8.90 -5.73
C VAL A 21 1.09 -7.79 -5.05
N GLU A 22 1.82 -8.11 -3.98
CA GLU A 22 2.69 -7.14 -3.27
C GLU A 22 3.76 -6.55 -4.20
N MET A 23 4.38 -7.39 -5.04
CA MET A 23 5.35 -6.93 -6.03
C MET A 23 4.71 -5.98 -7.05
N LEU A 24 3.51 -6.28 -7.55
CA LEU A 24 2.79 -5.39 -8.46
C LEU A 24 2.41 -4.06 -7.79
N VAL A 25 1.98 -4.09 -6.52
CA VAL A 25 1.73 -2.87 -5.72
C VAL A 25 3.00 -2.02 -5.64
N GLN A 26 4.15 -2.62 -5.35
CA GLN A 26 5.43 -1.91 -5.29
C GLN A 26 5.81 -1.28 -6.64
N VAL A 27 5.64 -2.00 -7.75
CA VAL A 27 5.95 -1.49 -9.08
C VAL A 27 5.02 -0.34 -9.47
N CYS A 28 3.70 -0.50 -9.28
CA CYS A 28 2.70 0.53 -9.56
C CYS A 28 2.96 1.81 -8.74
N THR A 29 3.15 1.66 -7.43
CA THR A 29 3.42 2.79 -6.53
C THR A 29 4.74 3.47 -6.87
N GLY A 30 5.77 2.71 -7.26
CA GLY A 30 7.05 3.23 -7.74
C GLY A 30 6.91 4.10 -8.98
N MET A 31 6.16 3.63 -9.99
CA MET A 31 5.85 4.41 -11.20
C MET A 31 5.13 5.72 -10.85
N LEU A 32 4.10 5.67 -10.00
CA LEU A 32 3.31 6.84 -9.60
C LEU A 32 4.14 7.86 -8.80
N LYS A 33 5.06 7.38 -7.94
CA LYS A 33 6.02 8.24 -7.22
C LYS A 33 6.97 8.94 -8.18
N ALA A 34 7.47 8.22 -9.20
CA ALA A 34 8.31 8.82 -10.23
C ALA A 34 7.54 9.86 -11.05
N ARG A 35 6.29 9.58 -11.44
CA ARG A 35 5.42 10.55 -12.14
C ARG A 35 5.20 11.81 -11.32
N ARG A 36 4.97 11.66 -10.03
CA ARG A 36 4.81 12.79 -9.11
C ARG A 36 6.07 13.64 -9.03
N LYS A 37 7.24 13.03 -8.85
CA LYS A 37 8.52 13.75 -8.84
C LYS A 37 8.74 14.52 -10.14
N MET A 38 8.45 13.92 -11.30
CA MET A 38 8.53 14.63 -12.58
C MET A 38 7.58 15.84 -12.65
N GLY A 39 6.39 15.75 -12.05
CA GLY A 39 5.47 16.87 -11.94
C GLY A 39 6.03 18.00 -11.08
N GLU A 40 6.60 17.65 -9.92
CA GLU A 40 7.26 18.57 -8.98
C GLU A 40 8.45 19.30 -9.64
N ASP A 41 9.29 18.57 -10.38
CA ASP A 41 10.44 19.11 -11.11
C ASP A 41 10.01 20.01 -12.29
N LYS A 42 8.93 19.66 -12.99
CA LYS A 42 8.46 20.38 -14.19
C LYS A 42 7.74 21.70 -13.86
N TYR A 43 7.05 21.77 -12.73
CA TYR A 43 6.26 22.93 -12.33
C TYR A 43 6.67 23.43 -10.94
N PRO A 44 7.90 23.96 -10.77
CA PRO A 44 8.37 24.40 -9.46
C PRO A 44 7.49 25.53 -8.92
N GLY A 45 6.97 25.36 -7.70
CA GLY A 45 6.14 26.35 -7.00
C GLY A 45 4.65 26.37 -7.36
N ASP A 46 4.20 25.60 -8.36
CA ASP A 46 2.78 25.49 -8.72
C ASP A 46 2.20 24.14 -8.29
N ALA A 47 1.72 24.07 -7.05
CA ALA A 47 1.17 22.84 -6.48
C ALA A 47 -0.05 22.29 -7.24
N PHE A 48 -0.82 23.15 -7.91
CA PHE A 48 -1.98 22.72 -8.70
C PHE A 48 -1.54 22.02 -9.98
N ALA A 49 -0.62 22.63 -10.73
CA ALA A 49 -0.06 22.03 -11.93
C ALA A 49 0.69 20.74 -11.62
N GLN A 50 1.53 20.73 -10.57
CA GLN A 50 2.22 19.53 -10.09
C GLN A 50 1.24 18.39 -9.81
N ARG A 51 0.15 18.67 -9.10
CA ARG A 51 -0.86 17.67 -8.77
C ARG A 51 -1.55 17.13 -10.01
N ASP A 52 -2.01 17.99 -10.91
CA ASP A 52 -2.79 17.57 -12.08
C ASP A 52 -1.96 16.68 -13.02
N VAL A 53 -0.70 17.04 -13.30
CA VAL A 53 0.17 16.24 -14.19
C VAL A 53 0.70 14.94 -13.58
N SER A 54 0.55 14.78 -12.26
CA SER A 54 0.97 13.57 -11.53
C SER A 54 -0.05 12.43 -11.61
N PHE A 55 -1.27 12.70 -12.07
CA PHE A 55 -2.30 11.68 -12.24
C PHE A 55 -2.05 10.84 -13.50
N VAL A 56 -2.29 9.54 -13.38
CA VAL A 56 -2.05 8.54 -14.42
C VAL A 56 -3.26 7.60 -14.50
N ARG A 57 -3.68 7.23 -15.70
CA ARG A 57 -4.80 6.27 -15.87
C ARG A 57 -4.32 4.81 -15.83
N SER A 58 -5.23 3.90 -15.51
CA SER A 58 -4.96 2.46 -15.43
C SER A 58 -4.40 1.90 -16.73
N GLU A 59 -4.81 2.42 -17.89
CA GLU A 59 -4.32 1.96 -19.19
C GLU A 59 -2.82 2.27 -19.39
N GLU A 60 -2.36 3.43 -18.94
CA GLU A 60 -0.94 3.82 -19.00
C GLU A 60 -0.10 2.99 -18.04
N ILE A 61 -0.62 2.70 -16.84
CA ILE A 61 0.04 1.86 -15.83
C ILE A 61 0.16 0.42 -16.35
N ALA A 62 -0.90 -0.13 -16.94
CA ALA A 62 -0.88 -1.46 -17.54
C ALA A 62 0.14 -1.55 -18.69
N ALA A 63 0.22 -0.53 -19.55
CA ALA A 63 1.23 -0.46 -20.59
C ALA A 63 2.65 -0.41 -20.03
N TYR A 64 2.88 0.34 -18.94
CA TYR A 64 4.16 0.42 -18.25
C TYR A 64 4.58 -0.95 -17.71
N ILE A 65 3.70 -1.65 -16.99
CA ILE A 65 3.97 -2.98 -16.42
C ILE A 65 4.34 -3.98 -17.52
N ARG A 66 3.59 -3.98 -18.62
CA ARG A 66 3.86 -4.81 -19.80
C ARG A 66 5.23 -4.50 -20.40
N SER A 67 5.57 -3.22 -20.54
CA SER A 67 6.86 -2.78 -21.10
C SER A 67 8.06 -3.19 -20.26
N LYS A 68 7.87 -3.29 -18.94
CA LYS A 68 8.91 -3.67 -17.97
C LYS A 68 9.10 -5.18 -17.83
N GLY A 69 8.23 -6.00 -18.45
CA GLY A 69 8.34 -7.46 -18.40
C GLY A 69 8.18 -8.02 -16.98
N VAL A 70 7.41 -7.33 -16.14
CA VAL A 70 7.28 -7.62 -14.70
C VAL A 70 6.54 -8.94 -14.44
N SER A 71 5.63 -9.30 -15.35
CA SER A 71 4.83 -10.52 -15.26
C SER A 71 4.97 -11.35 -16.53
N LYS A 72 5.04 -12.66 -16.36
CA LYS A 72 4.91 -13.64 -17.46
C LYS A 72 3.45 -13.92 -17.81
N VAL A 73 2.53 -13.62 -16.88
CA VAL A 73 1.08 -13.75 -17.05
C VAL A 73 0.54 -12.49 -17.72
N GLU A 74 -0.35 -12.65 -18.68
CA GLU A 74 -1.06 -11.53 -19.29
C GLU A 74 -1.99 -10.88 -18.26
N LEU A 75 -1.71 -9.63 -17.91
CA LEU A 75 -2.53 -8.83 -17.00
C LEU A 75 -3.45 -7.92 -17.82
N SER A 76 -4.76 -8.01 -17.55
CA SER A 76 -5.76 -7.09 -18.10
C SER A 76 -5.72 -5.74 -17.37
N VAL A 77 -6.39 -4.72 -17.92
CA VAL A 77 -6.52 -3.42 -17.23
C VAL A 77 -7.30 -3.57 -15.92
N SER A 78 -8.30 -4.44 -15.88
CA SER A 78 -9.10 -4.73 -14.68
C SER A 78 -8.27 -5.35 -13.55
N ASP A 79 -7.33 -6.24 -13.90
CA ASP A 79 -6.39 -6.83 -12.95
C ASP A 79 -5.52 -5.75 -12.32
N ILE A 80 -4.99 -4.85 -13.15
CA ILE A 80 -4.19 -3.71 -12.67
C ILE A 80 -5.03 -2.78 -11.79
N GLU A 81 -6.28 -2.51 -12.14
CA GLU A 81 -7.17 -1.70 -11.31
C GLU A 81 -7.44 -2.33 -9.95
N SER A 82 -7.58 -3.66 -9.88
CA SER A 82 -7.73 -4.38 -8.62
C SER A 82 -6.50 -4.19 -7.72
N VAL A 83 -5.29 -4.34 -8.29
CA VAL A 83 -4.03 -4.07 -7.58
C VAL A 83 -3.92 -2.62 -7.12
N LEU A 84 -4.30 -1.66 -7.98
CA LEU A 84 -4.29 -0.24 -7.63
C LEU A 84 -5.30 0.07 -6.51
N ASN A 85 -6.47 -0.58 -6.49
CA ASN A 85 -7.44 -0.42 -5.41
C ASN A 85 -6.88 -0.92 -4.07
N VAL A 86 -6.09 -2.01 -4.05
CA VAL A 86 -5.36 -2.43 -2.84
C VAL A 86 -4.41 -1.32 -2.37
N ALA A 87 -3.61 -0.76 -3.28
CA ALA A 87 -2.70 0.33 -2.94
C ALA A 87 -3.43 1.62 -2.46
N VAL A 88 -4.66 1.87 -2.94
CA VAL A 88 -5.53 2.94 -2.42
C VAL A 88 -5.96 2.65 -0.99
N LEU A 89 -6.38 1.42 -0.69
CA LEU A 89 -6.77 0.99 0.66
C LEU A 89 -5.60 1.07 1.64
N ASP A 90 -4.39 0.73 1.18
CA ASP A 90 -3.16 0.91 1.94
C ASP A 90 -2.74 2.38 2.09
N GLY A 91 -3.46 3.32 1.48
CA GLY A 91 -3.16 4.75 1.53
C GLY A 91 -1.82 5.12 0.87
N LEU A 92 -1.29 4.25 -0.01
CA LEU A 92 -0.05 4.50 -0.75
C LEU A 92 -0.30 5.40 -1.97
N ILE A 93 -1.51 5.33 -2.52
CA ILE A 93 -1.94 6.09 -3.70
C ILE A 93 -3.36 6.64 -3.51
N GLU A 94 -3.73 7.65 -4.28
CA GLU A 94 -5.06 8.27 -4.29
C GLU A 94 -5.71 8.03 -5.65
N LYS A 95 -7.04 7.82 -5.66
CA LYS A 95 -7.86 7.68 -6.87
C LYS A 95 -8.78 8.88 -7.02
N ARG A 96 -8.79 9.47 -8.22
CA ARG A 96 -9.68 10.57 -8.61
C ARG A 96 -11.00 10.00 -9.18
N PRO A 97 -12.13 10.71 -9.10
CA PRO A 97 -13.43 10.21 -9.58
C PRO A 97 -13.47 9.83 -11.06
N ASP A 98 -12.59 10.38 -11.88
CA ASP A 98 -12.44 10.04 -13.30
C ASP A 98 -11.60 8.77 -13.55
N GLY A 99 -11.18 8.08 -12.49
CA GLY A 99 -10.42 6.83 -12.55
C GLY A 99 -8.91 6.99 -12.62
N ALA A 100 -8.37 8.21 -12.53
CA ALA A 100 -6.93 8.42 -12.52
C ALA A 100 -6.32 8.24 -11.13
N PHE A 101 -5.07 7.79 -11.07
CA PHE A 101 -4.34 7.47 -9.84
C PHE A 101 -3.10 8.35 -9.68
N ARG A 102 -2.71 8.64 -8.45
CA ARG A 102 -1.50 9.41 -8.11
C ARG A 102 -0.88 8.88 -6.81
N ALA A 103 0.45 8.97 -6.68
CA ALA A 103 1.11 8.64 -5.43
C ALA A 103 0.69 9.59 -4.28
N ALA A 104 0.22 9.00 -3.18
CA ALA A 104 -0.16 9.74 -1.99
C ALA A 104 1.09 10.28 -1.28
N THR A 105 0.94 11.40 -0.57
CA THR A 105 1.94 11.75 0.45
C THR A 105 1.60 10.91 1.66
N VAL A 106 2.35 9.85 1.93
CA VAL A 106 2.15 9.06 3.14
C VAL A 106 2.60 9.90 4.33
N ASN A 107 1.67 10.67 4.89
CA ASN A 107 1.83 11.31 6.17
C ASN A 107 0.88 10.59 7.14
N ARG A 108 1.32 9.43 7.63
CA ARG A 108 0.70 8.78 8.77
C ARG A 108 1.44 9.30 9.99
N PRO A 109 0.97 10.37 10.67
CA PRO A 109 1.46 10.65 12.00
C PRO A 109 1.08 9.45 12.86
N THR A 110 2.04 8.57 13.13
CA THR A 110 1.89 7.58 14.18
C THR A 110 1.76 8.38 15.47
N THR A 111 0.56 8.37 16.05
CA THR A 111 0.34 9.00 17.35
C THR A 111 1.28 8.37 18.37
N ALA A 112 1.68 9.12 19.39
CA ALA A 112 2.54 8.57 20.45
C ALA A 112 1.94 7.29 21.06
N LEU A 113 0.61 7.21 21.09
CA LEU A 113 -0.13 6.04 21.52
C LEU A 113 0.05 4.84 20.56
N ALA A 114 0.00 5.04 19.24
CA ALA A 114 0.24 3.97 18.26
C ALA A 114 1.66 3.38 18.32
N CYS A 115 2.62 4.16 18.83
CA CYS A 115 3.99 3.70 19.06
C CYS A 115 4.17 2.99 20.42
N SER A 116 3.18 3.04 21.30
CA SER A 116 3.23 2.37 22.60
C SER A 116 3.02 0.86 22.42
N PRO A 117 3.83 0.01 23.09
CA PRO A 117 3.67 -1.44 23.02
C PRO A 117 2.30 -1.89 23.57
N CYS A 118 1.68 -1.11 24.44
CA CYS A 118 0.39 -1.42 25.04
C CYS A 118 -0.78 -1.42 24.05
N ILE A 119 -0.70 -0.66 22.95
CA ILE A 119 -1.77 -0.63 21.94
C ILE A 119 -1.85 -1.92 21.13
N HIS A 120 -0.71 -2.57 20.93
CA HIS A 120 -0.61 -3.83 20.19
C HIS A 120 -0.56 -5.04 21.12
N CYS A 121 -0.69 -4.83 22.44
CA CYS A 121 -0.56 -5.88 23.43
C CYS A 121 -1.80 -6.80 23.41
N PRO A 122 -1.63 -8.11 23.13
CA PRO A 122 -2.75 -9.04 23.09
C PRO A 122 -3.37 -9.29 24.48
N LEU A 123 -2.64 -8.96 25.55
CA LEU A 123 -3.04 -9.20 26.95
C LEU A 123 -3.44 -7.91 27.67
N ILE A 124 -3.66 -6.80 26.96
CA ILE A 124 -3.95 -5.49 27.58
C ILE A 124 -5.18 -5.53 28.49
N ALA A 125 -6.18 -6.35 28.17
CA ALA A 125 -7.39 -6.51 28.96
C ALA A 125 -7.14 -7.18 30.33
N GLU A 126 -6.07 -7.97 30.43
CA GLU A 126 -5.67 -8.70 31.64
C GLU A 126 -4.60 -7.96 32.45
N CYS A 127 -3.96 -6.95 31.86
CA CYS A 127 -2.87 -6.20 32.47
C CYS A 127 -3.37 -5.29 33.60
N ARG A 128 -2.97 -5.61 34.85
CA ARG A 128 -3.34 -4.84 36.05
C ARG A 128 -2.18 -4.82 37.05
N PRO A 129 -2.07 -3.77 37.89
CA PRO A 129 -1.18 -3.80 39.04
C PRO A 129 -1.48 -5.03 39.93
N ASP A 130 -0.42 -5.63 40.49
CA ASP A 130 -0.49 -6.80 41.39
C ASP A 130 -1.09 -8.10 40.80
N HIS A 131 -1.17 -8.21 39.47
CA HIS A 131 -1.61 -9.42 38.76
C HIS A 131 -0.45 -10.15 38.06
N VAL A 132 -0.70 -11.38 37.58
CA VAL A 132 0.28 -12.18 36.82
C VAL A 132 0.70 -11.48 35.53
N VAL A 133 -0.25 -10.82 34.85
CA VAL A 133 0.04 -9.89 33.76
C VAL A 133 -0.02 -8.49 34.37
N SER A 134 1.14 -7.86 34.53
CA SER A 134 1.27 -6.60 35.25
C SER A 134 2.15 -5.63 34.46
N PRO A 135 1.88 -4.30 34.55
CA PRO A 135 2.74 -3.30 33.94
C PRO A 135 4.12 -3.23 34.59
N GLU A 136 4.24 -3.53 35.89
CA GLU A 136 5.50 -3.49 36.65
C GLU A 136 6.52 -4.55 36.20
N THR A 137 6.04 -5.71 35.74
CA THR A 137 6.89 -6.82 35.27
C THR A 137 6.75 -7.09 33.78
N CYS A 138 6.25 -6.11 33.00
CA CYS A 138 5.92 -6.28 31.59
C CYS A 138 7.16 -6.37 30.69
N GLU A 139 7.41 -7.55 30.11
CA GLU A 139 8.52 -7.77 29.16
C GLU A 139 8.38 -6.91 27.89
N TYR A 140 7.16 -6.75 27.34
CA TYR A 140 6.94 -5.91 26.16
C TYR A 140 7.29 -4.45 26.40
N PHE A 141 7.00 -3.94 27.60
CA PHE A 141 7.31 -2.56 27.96
C PHE A 141 8.81 -2.39 28.23
N GLN A 142 9.44 -3.35 28.89
CA GLN A 142 10.88 -3.34 29.16
C GLN A 142 11.69 -3.40 27.85
N ASN A 143 11.40 -4.36 26.97
CA ASN A 143 12.05 -4.47 25.65
C ASN A 143 11.84 -3.23 24.77
N TRP A 144 10.75 -2.50 24.96
CA TRP A 144 10.49 -1.26 24.24
C TRP A 144 11.30 -0.07 24.81
N LEU A 145 11.64 -0.09 26.10
CA LEU A 145 12.50 0.91 26.75
C LEU A 145 14.00 0.64 26.57
N ASP A 146 14.37 -0.63 26.40
CA ASP A 146 15.74 -1.07 26.17
C ASP A 146 16.11 -0.83 24.68
N PHE A 147 16.63 0.36 24.38
CA PHE A 147 17.13 0.77 23.06
C PHE A 147 18.51 0.18 22.72
#